data_AF-A0A433PW20-F1
#
_entry.id   AF-A0A433PW20-F1
#
_cell.length_a   1.000
_cell.length_b   1.000
_cell.length_c   1.000
_cell.angle_alpha   90.00
_cell.angle_beta   90.00
_cell.angle_gamma   90.00
#
_symmetry.space_group_name_H-M   'P 1'
#
loop_
_entity.id
_entity.type
_entity.pdbx_description
1 polymer ?
#
loop_
_entity_poly.entity_id
_entity_poly.type
_entity_poly.pdbx_seq_one_letter_code
_entity_poly.pdbx_strand_id
1 'polypeptide(L)'
;MSGPQRSRTPKLYEFDPDVKDLLDIDSFKVHPWSPKCSIPSPPASTHLDTHRATPQGKFTSKDFVEALSKNLISQARAQQAKGEYPDATPTQPIGDGPSNNLPFIHTFEHVIDELVEVRNRVQERCENLEGATQLAETAHKKKVQELAGAFESVYQSFENLETRINEVGNTAIRIGEQLETIDRQRSRASEGRDLVEYFIEFSQGSSERLEWLRTQSGTEGQHKAAVVARRLNAIAKDVDLPGALIPTLAIDLTSCALQTMQAQDGIEKLCESLEKDLLRDFDRAYKDGDPRAMSLNLTFSNGLLLMISFFSQHCAKVLQEFNGGHSCVQIYVNQHEFFISNAKVTEVDEIRYSEDHQELSNPLHSPPDVDSSLIKLYDEIRMTVRREAEIIVAVFPDPGAVMQVFLQRVFAQSIQQHIELLLQRAEKQSHLAYLRTLAATHAETARLVDNLKAYCEKETHLFVGVDATVSSAPSIAVTADRCFEDLFVPYTEGDRYVDRERQGLVEAFTAAIAGFTATLQQRKKGAKGPSALARAFNQISSSAASPNPAAKDAAAAVPASPRKDGFDAASIYSNAGASGSSHNVNLVAVLAGPVDEDVTLPTTDVALRMLRIHAEAVTRSVELTDSQD
;
A
#
# COMPACT_ATOMS: atom_id res chain seq x y z
N MET A 1 -22.36 -5.01 -69.66
CA MET A 1 -23.66 -5.73 -69.67
C MET A 1 -24.08 -5.93 -68.23
N SER A 2 -25.32 -5.57 -67.86
CA SER A 2 -25.73 -5.48 -66.45
C SER A 2 -26.28 -6.82 -65.94
N GLY A 3 -25.54 -7.46 -65.02
CA GLY A 3 -26.03 -8.57 -64.20
C GLY A 3 -26.49 -8.07 -62.82
N PRO A 4 -27.45 -8.74 -62.15
CA PRO A 4 -28.10 -8.20 -60.96
C PRO A 4 -27.22 -8.29 -59.71
N GLN A 5 -27.05 -7.17 -59.00
CA GLN A 5 -26.58 -7.23 -57.61
C GLN A 5 -27.63 -7.92 -56.73
N ARG A 6 -27.21 -8.94 -55.98
CA ARG A 6 -27.95 -9.49 -54.84
C ARG A 6 -27.26 -9.07 -53.56
N SER A 7 -27.60 -7.87 -53.07
CA SER A 7 -27.29 -7.43 -51.70
C SER A 7 -28.07 -8.28 -50.69
N ARG A 8 -27.54 -9.44 -50.33
CA ARG A 8 -28.00 -10.23 -49.18
C ARG A 8 -27.38 -9.69 -47.89
N THR A 9 -27.87 -8.55 -47.43
CA THR A 9 -27.84 -8.28 -45.99
C THR A 9 -28.80 -9.26 -45.31
N PRO A 10 -28.38 -9.99 -44.27
CA PRO A 10 -29.33 -10.73 -43.44
C PRO A 10 -30.20 -9.71 -42.69
N LYS A 11 -31.54 -9.83 -42.80
CA LYS A 11 -32.44 -9.12 -41.89
C LYS A 11 -32.25 -9.69 -40.49
N LEU A 12 -31.45 -9.03 -39.66
CA LEU A 12 -31.45 -9.27 -38.22
C LEU A 12 -32.73 -8.66 -37.63
N TYR A 13 -33.47 -9.47 -36.89
CA TYR A 13 -34.57 -9.07 -36.00
C TYR A 13 -35.68 -8.20 -36.63
N GLU A 14 -36.49 -8.82 -37.48
CA GLU A 14 -37.88 -8.39 -37.65
C GLU A 14 -38.66 -8.92 -36.43
N PHE A 15 -38.71 -8.12 -35.35
CA PHE A 15 -39.41 -8.49 -34.11
C PHE A 15 -40.91 -8.68 -34.35
N ASP A 16 -41.50 -9.62 -33.60
CA ASP A 16 -42.94 -9.85 -33.56
C ASP A 16 -43.68 -8.54 -33.18
N PRO A 17 -44.77 -8.14 -33.87
CA PRO A 17 -45.50 -6.92 -33.54
C PRO A 17 -45.90 -6.82 -32.05
N ASP A 18 -46.30 -7.94 -31.43
CA ASP A 18 -46.69 -7.96 -30.01
C ASP A 18 -45.50 -7.69 -29.07
N VAL A 19 -44.27 -8.01 -29.50
CA VAL A 19 -43.02 -7.70 -28.78
C VAL A 19 -42.59 -6.25 -29.03
N LYS A 20 -42.98 -5.65 -30.16
CA LYS A 20 -42.62 -4.28 -30.51
C LYS A 20 -43.37 -3.25 -29.66
N ASP A 21 -44.65 -3.46 -29.39
CA ASP A 21 -45.43 -2.62 -28.48
C ASP A 21 -44.94 -2.75 -27.02
N LEU A 22 -44.35 -3.89 -26.65
CA LEU A 22 -43.68 -4.12 -25.36
C LEU A 22 -42.30 -3.42 -25.23
N LEU A 23 -41.73 -2.93 -26.34
CA LEU A 23 -40.43 -2.25 -26.39
C LEU A 23 -40.55 -0.74 -26.61
N ASP A 24 -41.75 -0.16 -26.62
CA ASP A 24 -41.94 1.29 -26.77
C ASP A 24 -41.65 2.03 -25.45
N ILE A 25 -40.36 2.34 -25.25
CA ILE A 25 -39.81 3.01 -24.07
C ILE A 25 -40.44 4.40 -23.83
N ASP A 26 -41.06 5.03 -24.83
CA ASP A 26 -41.72 6.32 -24.65
C ASP A 26 -42.98 6.24 -23.77
N SER A 27 -43.50 5.02 -23.51
CA SER A 27 -44.52 4.73 -22.50
C SER A 27 -44.00 4.80 -21.05
N PHE A 28 -42.71 4.58 -20.82
CA PHE A 28 -42.06 4.58 -19.51
C PHE A 28 -41.61 5.97 -19.04
N LYS A 29 -42.41 7.01 -19.34
CA LYS A 29 -42.23 8.36 -18.78
C LYS A 29 -42.69 8.42 -17.32
N VAL A 30 -41.90 7.79 -16.46
CA VAL A 30 -41.93 8.01 -15.01
C VAL A 30 -41.57 9.48 -14.76
N HIS A 31 -42.58 10.32 -14.58
CA HIS A 31 -42.36 11.71 -14.17
C HIS A 31 -41.57 11.72 -12.85
N PRO A 32 -40.52 12.55 -12.73
CA PRO A 32 -39.65 12.54 -11.56
C PRO A 32 -40.47 12.81 -10.29
N TRP A 33 -40.28 11.96 -9.28
CA TRP A 33 -41.12 11.89 -8.08
C TRP A 33 -40.93 13.14 -7.21
N SER A 34 -41.69 14.20 -7.52
CA SER A 34 -41.58 15.47 -6.81
C SER A 34 -42.14 15.33 -5.38
N PRO A 35 -41.37 15.64 -4.32
CA PRO A 35 -41.86 15.58 -2.94
C PRO A 35 -42.78 16.77 -2.65
N LYS A 36 -43.98 16.75 -3.23
CA LYS A 36 -45.06 17.71 -3.03
C LYS A 36 -46.38 17.00 -2.70
N CYS A 37 -46.32 16.13 -1.67
CA CYS A 37 -47.48 15.85 -0.83
C CYS A 37 -47.84 17.11 -0.02
N SER A 38 -48.25 18.18 -0.72
CA SER A 38 -48.90 19.32 -0.12
C SER A 38 -50.21 18.81 0.47
N ILE A 39 -50.26 18.65 1.79
CA ILE A 39 -51.50 18.47 2.54
C ILE A 39 -52.47 19.56 2.04
N PRO A 40 -53.72 19.24 1.68
CA PRO A 40 -54.70 20.26 1.33
C PRO A 40 -54.89 21.17 2.55
N SER A 41 -54.29 22.35 2.52
CA SER A 41 -54.59 23.39 3.49
C SER A 41 -56.10 23.65 3.44
N PRO A 42 -56.79 23.80 4.59
CA PRO A 42 -58.22 24.03 4.59
C PRO A 42 -58.53 25.27 3.73
N PRO A 43 -59.65 25.26 2.98
CA PRO A 43 -59.96 26.31 2.02
C PRO A 43 -59.87 27.67 2.72
N ALA A 44 -59.01 28.55 2.20
CA ALA A 44 -58.65 29.80 2.85
C ALA A 44 -59.92 30.58 3.19
N SER A 45 -60.24 30.67 4.48
CA SER A 45 -61.40 31.40 4.96
C SER A 45 -61.24 32.85 4.54
N THR A 46 -62.09 33.30 3.61
CA THR A 46 -61.99 34.61 2.99
C THR A 46 -61.95 35.69 4.07
N HIS A 47 -61.00 36.62 3.92
CA HIS A 47 -60.81 37.73 4.84
C HIS A 47 -62.04 38.65 4.74
N LEU A 48 -63.02 38.42 5.61
CA LEU A 48 -64.22 39.24 5.76
C LEU A 48 -64.09 40.02 7.07
N ASP A 49 -63.33 41.12 6.96
CA ASP A 49 -63.02 42.05 8.04
C ASP A 49 -64.29 42.61 8.70
N THR A 50 -64.74 41.90 9.72
CA THR A 50 -65.71 42.41 10.69
C THR A 50 -64.94 42.77 11.95
N HIS A 51 -64.36 43.97 11.90
CA HIS A 51 -63.60 44.62 12.97
C HIS A 51 -64.48 44.91 14.22
N ARG A 52 -64.87 43.87 14.96
CA ARG A 52 -65.41 43.96 16.33
C ARG A 52 -64.51 43.10 17.21
N ALA A 53 -63.62 43.75 17.96
CA ALA A 53 -62.50 43.09 18.63
C ALA A 53 -62.97 41.97 19.57
N THR A 54 -62.52 40.73 19.32
CA THR A 54 -62.71 39.61 20.24
C THR A 54 -61.88 39.87 21.50
N PRO A 55 -62.49 39.91 22.70
CA PRO A 55 -61.76 40.24 23.92
C PRO A 55 -60.86 39.06 24.33
N GLN A 56 -59.58 39.11 23.94
CA GLN A 56 -58.53 38.20 24.44
C GLN A 56 -58.12 38.55 25.88
N GLY A 57 -59.10 38.63 26.77
CA GLY A 57 -58.94 38.87 28.20
C GLY A 57 -59.97 38.06 28.98
N LYS A 58 -59.81 37.98 30.31
CA LYS A 58 -60.81 37.34 31.18
C LYS A 58 -62.07 38.21 31.22
N PHE A 59 -63.01 37.98 30.30
CA PHE A 59 -64.32 38.63 30.30
C PHE A 59 -65.08 38.22 31.56
N THR A 60 -65.05 39.05 32.60
CA THR A 60 -65.91 38.83 33.78
C THR A 60 -67.23 39.56 33.58
N SER A 61 -68.31 39.00 34.13
CA SER A 61 -69.62 39.65 34.13
C SER A 61 -69.63 41.01 34.84
N LYS A 62 -68.66 41.25 35.75
CA LYS A 62 -68.49 42.54 36.41
C LYS A 62 -67.98 43.60 35.45
N ASP A 63 -66.92 43.30 34.69
CA ASP A 63 -66.32 44.27 33.74
C ASP A 63 -67.31 44.67 32.65
N PHE A 64 -68.13 43.71 32.19
CA PHE A 64 -69.19 43.94 31.22
C PHE A 64 -70.31 44.84 31.77
N VAL A 65 -70.82 44.54 32.97
CA VAL A 65 -71.86 45.35 33.63
C VAL A 65 -71.33 46.74 34.01
N GLU A 66 -70.07 46.86 34.42
CA GLU A 66 -69.44 48.17 34.63
C GLU A 66 -69.35 48.94 33.30
N ALA A 67 -68.81 48.36 32.23
CA ALA A 67 -68.69 49.02 30.94
C ALA A 67 -70.04 49.52 30.40
N LEU A 68 -71.11 48.71 30.54
CA LEU A 68 -72.45 49.08 30.10
C LEU A 68 -73.07 50.18 30.98
N SER A 69 -72.99 50.04 32.30
CA SER A 69 -73.59 51.00 33.24
C SER A 69 -72.84 52.33 33.33
N LYS A 70 -71.54 52.37 33.03
CA LYS A 70 -70.67 53.57 33.18
C LYS A 70 -71.17 54.81 32.44
N ASN A 71 -71.72 54.64 31.23
CA ASN A 71 -72.28 55.76 30.45
C ASN A 71 -73.66 56.20 30.98
N LEU A 72 -74.44 55.30 31.56
CA LEU A 72 -75.73 55.62 32.15
C LEU A 72 -75.55 56.28 33.53
N ILE A 73 -74.56 55.84 34.32
CA ILE A 73 -74.15 56.45 35.59
C ILE A 73 -73.60 57.87 35.35
N SER A 74 -72.81 58.08 34.30
CA SER A 74 -72.31 59.43 33.96
C SER A 74 -73.43 60.34 33.47
N GLN A 75 -74.38 59.83 32.68
CA GLN A 75 -75.58 60.59 32.28
C GLN A 75 -76.50 60.93 33.47
N ALA A 76 -76.78 59.98 34.37
CA ALA A 76 -77.59 60.21 35.56
C ALA A 76 -76.94 61.26 36.49
N ARG A 77 -75.61 61.19 36.70
CA ARG A 77 -74.87 62.23 37.43
C ARG A 77 -74.88 63.58 36.71
N ALA A 78 -74.79 63.61 35.38
CA ALA A 78 -74.87 64.85 34.59
C ALA A 78 -76.28 65.48 34.59
N GLN A 79 -77.33 64.68 34.76
CA GLN A 79 -78.71 65.17 34.97
C GLN A 79 -78.87 65.74 36.39
N GLN A 80 -78.33 65.09 37.42
CA GLN A 80 -78.29 65.61 38.79
C GLN A 80 -77.51 66.95 38.86
N ALA A 81 -76.31 67.00 38.27
CA ALA A 81 -75.45 68.19 38.24
C ALA A 81 -75.96 69.37 37.38
N LYS A 82 -77.13 69.23 36.73
CA LYS A 82 -77.84 70.33 36.05
C LYS A 82 -79.02 70.90 36.84
N GLY A 83 -79.34 70.31 38.00
CA GLY A 83 -80.43 70.72 38.90
C GLY A 83 -79.95 71.41 40.18
N GLU A 84 -78.90 72.23 40.11
CA GLU A 84 -78.19 72.73 41.29
C GLU A 84 -78.01 74.26 41.28
N TYR A 85 -78.85 74.96 42.05
CA TYR A 85 -78.54 76.29 42.61
C TYR A 85 -79.25 76.46 43.98
N PRO A 86 -78.64 77.08 45.01
CA PRO A 86 -78.98 76.75 46.39
C PRO A 86 -79.35 77.98 47.24
N ASP A 87 -80.63 78.36 47.28
CA ASP A 87 -81.17 79.31 48.26
C ASP A 87 -82.61 78.94 48.67
N ALA A 88 -82.89 79.04 49.96
CA ALA A 88 -84.17 78.87 50.65
C ALA A 88 -85.04 77.56 50.55
N THR A 89 -84.65 76.29 50.30
CA THR A 89 -83.44 75.55 49.89
C THR A 89 -82.09 75.94 50.55
N PRO A 90 -80.95 75.30 50.22
CA PRO A 90 -80.72 73.95 49.65
C PRO A 90 -81.10 72.81 50.62
N THR A 91 -81.14 71.52 50.27
CA THR A 91 -81.41 70.81 48.99
C THR A 91 -81.88 69.40 49.36
N GLN A 92 -82.71 68.77 48.52
CA GLN A 92 -83.26 67.43 48.77
C GLN A 92 -82.17 66.33 48.83
N PRO A 93 -82.37 65.25 49.61
CA PRO A 93 -82.00 63.93 49.12
C PRO A 93 -82.94 63.62 47.93
N ILE A 94 -82.45 63.83 46.71
CA ILE A 94 -83.28 63.76 45.50
C ILE A 94 -83.87 62.35 45.35
N GLY A 95 -85.19 62.33 45.18
CA GLY A 95 -86.08 61.18 45.26
C GLY A 95 -85.60 59.81 44.74
N ASP A 96 -86.15 58.79 45.40
CA ASP A 96 -86.60 57.54 44.78
C ASP A 96 -87.66 57.83 43.69
N GLY A 97 -87.26 58.54 42.65
CA GLY A 97 -88.04 58.74 41.44
C GLY A 97 -87.90 57.50 40.55
N PRO A 98 -88.96 56.70 40.32
CA PRO A 98 -88.87 55.50 39.48
C PRO A 98 -88.44 55.81 38.03
N SER A 99 -88.51 57.08 37.62
CA SER A 99 -88.02 57.61 36.36
C SER A 99 -86.52 57.45 36.10
N ASN A 100 -85.66 57.40 37.12
CA ASN A 100 -84.20 57.37 36.92
C ASN A 100 -83.64 55.97 36.60
N ASN A 101 -84.38 54.90 36.88
CA ASN A 101 -83.94 53.52 36.64
C ASN A 101 -84.40 52.97 35.28
N LEU A 102 -85.44 53.54 34.67
CA LEU A 102 -85.93 53.19 33.32
C LEU A 102 -84.83 53.15 32.23
N PRO A 103 -83.91 54.14 32.09
CA PRO A 103 -82.87 54.05 31.06
C PRO A 103 -81.88 52.91 31.30
N PHE A 104 -81.66 52.49 32.55
CA PHE A 104 -80.86 51.29 32.84
C PHE A 104 -81.61 50.03 32.44
N ILE A 105 -82.88 49.90 32.83
CA ILE A 105 -83.71 48.73 32.52
C ILE A 105 -83.78 48.51 31.00
N HIS A 106 -84.17 49.53 30.22
CA HIS A 106 -84.25 49.42 28.76
C HIS A 106 -82.90 49.15 28.08
N THR A 107 -81.79 49.64 28.63
CA THR A 107 -80.46 49.32 28.10
C THR A 107 -80.04 47.87 28.41
N PHE A 108 -80.36 47.36 29.61
CA PHE A 108 -80.13 45.95 29.94
C PHE A 108 -81.05 45.02 29.14
N GLU A 109 -82.32 45.38 28.92
CA GLU A 109 -83.26 44.66 28.05
C GLU A 109 -82.71 44.56 26.63
N HIS A 110 -82.39 45.69 25.99
CA HIS A 110 -81.81 45.72 24.64
C HIS A 110 -80.50 44.93 24.53
N VAL A 111 -79.63 44.95 25.56
CA VAL A 111 -78.37 44.18 25.53
C VAL A 111 -78.61 42.69 25.81
N ILE A 112 -79.62 42.31 26.57
CA ILE A 112 -80.05 40.91 26.70
C ILE A 112 -80.56 40.41 25.34
N ASP A 113 -81.32 41.22 24.60
CA ASP A 113 -81.79 40.89 23.26
C ASP A 113 -80.63 40.78 22.25
N GLU A 114 -79.67 41.72 22.21
CA GLU A 114 -78.46 41.61 21.37
C GLU A 114 -77.64 40.36 21.75
N LEU A 115 -77.51 40.03 23.05
CA LEU A 115 -76.82 38.82 23.50
C LEU A 115 -77.57 37.53 23.13
N VAL A 116 -78.90 37.53 23.12
CA VAL A 116 -79.73 36.41 22.64
C VAL A 116 -79.58 36.24 21.13
N GLU A 117 -79.59 37.33 20.35
CA GLU A 117 -79.33 37.27 18.90
C GLU A 117 -77.92 36.74 18.61
N VAL A 118 -76.89 37.29 19.28
CA VAL A 118 -75.50 36.85 19.13
C VAL A 118 -75.34 35.38 19.53
N ARG A 119 -75.96 34.93 20.62
CA ARG A 119 -75.98 33.51 21.02
C ARG A 119 -76.61 32.64 19.93
N ASN A 120 -77.78 33.03 19.42
CA ASN A 120 -78.48 32.26 18.37
C ASN A 120 -77.65 32.19 17.09
N ARG A 121 -77.00 33.30 16.69
CA ARG A 121 -76.12 33.37 15.52
C ARG A 121 -74.81 32.58 15.70
N VAL A 122 -74.30 32.47 16.92
CA VAL A 122 -73.17 31.57 17.24
C VAL A 122 -73.62 30.12 17.19
N GLN A 123 -74.80 29.79 17.73
CA GLN A 123 -75.38 28.44 17.68
C GLN A 123 -75.61 27.98 16.23
N GLU A 124 -76.28 28.80 15.41
CA GLU A 124 -76.46 28.57 13.98
C GLU A 124 -75.12 28.38 13.25
N ARG A 125 -74.09 29.16 13.61
CA ARG A 125 -72.75 29.01 13.02
C ARG A 125 -72.08 27.70 13.47
N CYS A 126 -72.26 27.26 14.71
CA CYS A 126 -71.79 25.96 15.18
C CYS A 126 -72.48 24.83 14.44
N GLU A 127 -73.81 24.82 14.35
CA GLU A 127 -74.59 23.79 13.65
C GLU A 127 -74.23 23.70 12.15
N ASN A 128 -74.05 24.83 11.48
CA ASN A 128 -73.58 24.87 10.09
C ASN A 128 -72.13 24.35 9.93
N LEU A 129 -71.23 24.67 10.88
CA LEU A 129 -69.86 24.16 10.86
C LEU A 129 -69.81 22.66 11.15
N GLU A 130 -70.58 22.16 12.12
CA GLU A 130 -70.69 20.74 12.44
C GLU A 130 -71.25 19.94 11.25
N GLY A 131 -72.32 20.42 10.62
CA GLY A 131 -72.88 19.80 9.41
C GLY A 131 -71.89 19.78 8.24
N ALA A 132 -71.17 20.88 8.01
CA ALA A 132 -70.11 20.94 7.00
C ALA A 132 -68.94 20.01 7.32
N THR A 133 -68.54 19.89 8.60
CA THR A 133 -67.49 18.97 9.05
C THR A 133 -67.91 17.50 8.90
N GLN A 134 -69.14 17.12 9.26
CA GLN A 134 -69.65 15.75 9.08
C GLN A 134 -69.74 15.37 7.58
N LEU A 135 -70.14 16.31 6.72
CA LEU A 135 -70.18 16.07 5.27
C LEU A 135 -68.77 15.96 4.68
N ALA A 136 -67.81 16.77 5.15
CA ALA A 136 -66.40 16.65 4.77
C ALA A 136 -65.77 15.34 5.29
N GLU A 137 -66.08 14.92 6.51
CA GLU A 137 -65.58 13.67 7.12
C GLU A 137 -66.10 12.44 6.36
N THR A 138 -67.41 12.39 6.06
CA THR A 138 -68.01 11.27 5.33
C THR A 138 -67.50 11.20 3.88
N ALA A 139 -67.32 12.34 3.21
CA ALA A 139 -66.69 12.40 1.89
C ALA A 139 -65.21 11.96 1.93
N HIS A 140 -64.45 12.39 2.94
CA HIS A 140 -63.06 11.97 3.14
C HIS A 140 -62.95 10.47 3.42
N LYS A 141 -63.79 9.93 4.32
CA LYS A 141 -63.86 8.50 4.66
C LYS A 141 -64.17 7.64 3.44
N LYS A 142 -65.12 8.05 2.60
CA LYS A 142 -65.38 7.40 1.32
C LYS A 142 -64.16 7.42 0.40
N LYS A 143 -63.52 8.59 0.23
CA LYS A 143 -62.32 8.72 -0.61
C LYS A 143 -61.14 7.86 -0.11
N VAL A 144 -60.97 7.71 1.20
CA VAL A 144 -59.97 6.83 1.81
C VAL A 144 -60.28 5.35 1.51
N GLN A 145 -61.55 4.94 1.54
CA GLN A 145 -61.95 3.57 1.16
C GLN A 145 -61.75 3.29 -0.34
N GLU A 146 -62.09 4.24 -1.21
CA GLU A 146 -61.84 4.15 -2.66
C GLU A 146 -60.33 4.09 -2.95
N LEU A 147 -59.52 4.90 -2.26
CA LEU A 147 -58.07 4.90 -2.40
C LEU A 147 -57.42 3.62 -1.86
N ALA A 148 -57.93 3.04 -0.76
CA ALA A 148 -57.47 1.75 -0.25
C ALA A 148 -57.74 0.61 -1.24
N GLY A 149 -58.93 0.57 -1.85
CA GLY A 149 -59.25 -0.39 -2.92
C GLY A 149 -58.40 -0.21 -4.18
N ALA A 150 -58.06 1.04 -4.52
CA ALA A 150 -57.12 1.33 -5.61
C ALA A 150 -55.69 0.85 -5.28
N PHE A 151 -55.20 1.07 -4.06
CA PHE A 151 -53.89 0.55 -3.62
C PHE A 151 -53.84 -0.98 -3.62
N GLU A 152 -54.90 -1.66 -3.18
CA GLU A 152 -55.00 -3.13 -3.22
C GLU A 152 -54.92 -3.65 -4.67
N SER A 153 -55.66 -3.04 -5.60
CA SER A 153 -55.60 -3.38 -7.03
C SER A 153 -54.21 -3.13 -7.64
N VAL A 154 -53.54 -2.04 -7.25
CA VAL A 154 -52.17 -1.75 -7.66
C VAL A 154 -51.18 -2.77 -7.06
N TYR A 155 -51.34 -3.14 -5.78
CA TYR A 155 -50.50 -4.15 -5.13
C TYR A 155 -50.62 -5.52 -5.81
N GLN A 156 -51.85 -5.97 -6.08
CA GLN A 156 -52.10 -7.19 -6.86
C GLN A 156 -51.54 -7.10 -8.29
N SER A 157 -51.55 -5.91 -8.91
CA SER A 157 -50.92 -5.70 -10.21
C SER A 157 -49.39 -5.80 -10.13
N PHE A 158 -48.77 -5.33 -9.04
CA PHE A 158 -47.33 -5.49 -8.79
C PHE A 158 -46.95 -6.94 -8.50
N GLU A 159 -47.67 -7.68 -7.65
CA GLU A 159 -47.45 -9.12 -7.39
C GLU A 159 -47.51 -9.95 -8.69
N ASN A 160 -48.49 -9.68 -9.55
CA ASN A 160 -48.61 -10.32 -10.88
C ASN A 160 -47.45 -9.94 -11.82
N LEU A 161 -47.00 -8.68 -11.78
CA LEU A 161 -45.86 -8.20 -12.56
C LEU A 161 -44.54 -8.81 -12.06
N GLU A 162 -44.32 -8.87 -10.75
CA GLU A 162 -43.15 -9.46 -10.11
C GLU A 162 -43.07 -10.97 -10.38
N THR A 163 -44.20 -11.68 -10.30
CA THR A 163 -44.29 -13.10 -10.70
C THR A 163 -43.83 -13.28 -12.14
N ARG A 164 -44.33 -12.46 -13.08
CA ARG A 164 -43.91 -12.50 -14.50
C ARG A 164 -42.47 -12.09 -14.72
N ILE A 165 -41.97 -11.09 -13.99
CA ILE A 165 -40.56 -10.67 -14.04
C ILE A 165 -39.65 -11.78 -13.52
N ASN A 166 -40.06 -12.54 -12.51
CA ASN A 166 -39.32 -13.71 -12.03
C ASN A 166 -39.38 -14.88 -13.03
N GLU A 167 -40.52 -15.16 -13.66
CA GLU A 167 -40.64 -16.18 -14.71
C GLU A 167 -39.79 -15.85 -15.96
N VAL A 168 -39.90 -14.62 -16.46
CA VAL A 168 -39.14 -14.12 -17.61
C VAL A 168 -37.66 -13.97 -17.25
N GLY A 169 -37.34 -13.49 -16.05
CA GLY A 169 -35.97 -13.33 -15.54
C GLY A 169 -35.24 -14.66 -15.44
N ASN A 170 -35.83 -15.67 -14.80
CA ASN A 170 -35.28 -17.03 -14.76
C ASN A 170 -35.11 -17.63 -16.17
N THR A 171 -36.05 -17.35 -17.08
CA THR A 171 -35.95 -17.79 -18.48
C THR A 171 -34.82 -17.08 -19.22
N ALA A 172 -34.65 -15.77 -19.01
CA ALA A 172 -33.61 -14.94 -19.62
C ALA A 172 -32.21 -15.28 -19.09
N ILE A 173 -32.06 -15.54 -17.79
CA ILE A 173 -30.81 -16.03 -17.17
C ILE A 173 -30.38 -17.33 -17.86
N ARG A 174 -31.28 -18.34 -17.93
CA ARG A 174 -30.98 -19.62 -18.58
C ARG A 174 -30.63 -19.48 -20.07
N ILE A 175 -31.30 -18.56 -20.79
CA ILE A 175 -30.97 -18.26 -22.19
C ILE A 175 -29.60 -17.57 -22.29
N GLY A 176 -29.26 -16.68 -21.35
CA GLY A 176 -27.95 -16.04 -21.23
C GLY A 176 -26.83 -17.05 -20.99
N GLU A 177 -26.96 -17.92 -19.99
CA GLU A 177 -26.02 -19.00 -19.69
C GLU A 177 -25.81 -19.95 -20.88
N GLN A 178 -26.89 -20.31 -21.58
CA GLN A 178 -26.82 -21.14 -22.79
C GLN A 178 -26.14 -20.39 -23.95
N LEU A 179 -26.43 -19.10 -24.14
CA LEU A 179 -25.82 -18.28 -25.18
C LEU A 179 -24.33 -18.04 -24.93
N GLU A 180 -23.93 -17.75 -23.68
CA GLU A 180 -22.52 -17.65 -23.27
C GLU A 180 -21.80 -18.99 -23.49
N THR A 181 -22.43 -20.10 -23.08
CA THR A 181 -21.86 -21.45 -23.29
C THR A 181 -21.65 -21.74 -24.78
N ILE A 182 -22.63 -21.41 -25.63
CA ILE A 182 -22.55 -21.61 -27.08
C ILE A 182 -21.50 -20.69 -27.71
N ASP A 183 -21.46 -19.41 -27.36
CA ASP A 183 -20.49 -18.49 -27.97
C ASP A 183 -19.07 -18.76 -27.49
N ARG A 184 -18.88 -19.16 -26.21
CA ARG A 184 -17.59 -19.63 -25.68
C ARG A 184 -17.13 -20.95 -26.31
N GLN A 185 -18.04 -21.85 -26.68
CA GLN A 185 -17.71 -23.02 -27.50
C GLN A 185 -17.34 -22.62 -28.93
N ARG A 186 -18.05 -21.64 -29.51
CA ARG A 186 -17.85 -21.15 -30.87
C ARG A 186 -16.55 -20.36 -31.04
N SER A 187 -16.17 -19.51 -30.10
CA SER A 187 -14.88 -18.80 -30.10
C SER A 187 -13.74 -19.82 -30.02
N ARG A 188 -13.79 -20.74 -29.04
CA ARG A 188 -12.83 -21.85 -28.90
C ARG A 188 -12.70 -22.69 -30.18
N ALA A 189 -13.82 -23.00 -30.85
CA ALA A 189 -13.80 -23.75 -32.10
C ALA A 189 -13.22 -22.94 -33.28
N SER A 190 -13.46 -21.63 -33.34
CA SER A 190 -12.86 -20.74 -34.34
C SER A 190 -11.36 -20.57 -34.10
N GLU A 191 -10.96 -20.20 -32.88
CA GLU A 191 -9.57 -20.05 -32.46
C GLU A 191 -8.79 -21.37 -32.65
N GLY A 192 -9.40 -22.51 -32.33
CA GLY A 192 -8.82 -23.84 -32.56
C GLY A 192 -8.67 -24.18 -34.04
N ARG A 193 -9.64 -23.81 -34.90
CA ARG A 193 -9.51 -23.92 -36.35
C ARG A 193 -8.34 -23.08 -36.85
N ASP A 194 -8.28 -21.81 -36.46
CA ASP A 194 -7.26 -20.87 -36.93
C ASP A 194 -5.85 -21.37 -36.54
N LEU A 195 -5.67 -21.90 -35.32
CA LEU A 195 -4.42 -22.52 -34.88
C LEU A 195 -4.02 -23.76 -35.71
N VAL A 196 -4.97 -24.61 -36.09
CA VAL A 196 -4.71 -25.75 -36.98
C VAL A 196 -4.35 -25.28 -38.40
N GLU A 197 -5.03 -24.24 -38.90
CA GLU A 197 -4.75 -23.65 -40.22
C GLU A 197 -3.33 -23.06 -40.26
N TYR A 198 -2.93 -22.29 -39.24
CA TYR A 198 -1.55 -21.81 -39.08
C TYR A 198 -0.54 -22.96 -38.96
N PHE A 199 -0.80 -23.99 -38.15
CA PHE A 199 0.13 -25.12 -38.00
C PHE A 199 0.37 -25.85 -39.35
N ILE A 200 -0.66 -25.95 -40.19
CA ILE A 200 -0.58 -26.51 -41.54
C ILE A 200 0.17 -25.57 -42.52
N GLU A 201 0.09 -24.25 -42.35
CA GLU A 201 0.94 -23.29 -43.07
C GLU A 201 2.42 -23.48 -42.69
N PHE A 202 2.73 -23.57 -41.39
CA PHE A 202 4.09 -23.82 -40.88
C PHE A 202 4.65 -25.17 -41.32
N SER A 203 3.84 -26.23 -41.35
CA SER A 203 4.26 -27.56 -41.84
C SER A 203 4.50 -27.63 -43.36
N GLN A 204 4.21 -26.54 -44.08
CA GLN A 204 4.54 -26.33 -45.50
C GLN A 204 5.69 -25.32 -45.68
N GLY A 205 6.27 -24.82 -44.59
CA GLY A 205 7.34 -23.80 -44.61
C GLY A 205 6.85 -22.37 -44.85
N SER A 206 5.55 -22.10 -44.73
CA SER A 206 4.97 -20.75 -44.84
C SER A 206 4.67 -20.16 -43.47
N SER A 207 5.02 -18.89 -43.29
CA SER A 207 4.71 -18.09 -42.09
C SER A 207 4.07 -16.74 -42.42
N GLU A 208 3.84 -16.46 -43.72
CA GLU A 208 3.53 -15.12 -44.24
C GLU A 208 2.28 -14.50 -43.62
N ARG A 209 1.23 -15.29 -43.33
CA ARG A 209 -0.03 -14.81 -42.74
C ARG A 209 0.15 -14.33 -41.30
N LEU A 210 0.93 -15.06 -40.49
CA LEU A 210 1.19 -14.69 -39.09
C LEU A 210 2.24 -13.57 -39.00
N GLU A 211 3.21 -13.56 -39.90
CA GLU A 211 4.17 -12.45 -40.05
C GLU A 211 3.48 -11.16 -40.52
N TRP A 212 2.51 -11.25 -41.43
CA TRP A 212 1.70 -10.11 -41.86
C TRP A 212 0.85 -9.56 -40.70
N LEU A 213 0.25 -10.45 -39.88
CA LEU A 213 -0.47 -10.04 -38.68
C LEU A 213 0.44 -9.31 -37.67
N ARG A 214 1.68 -9.79 -37.51
CA ARG A 214 2.71 -9.16 -36.67
C ARG A 214 3.16 -7.79 -37.19
N THR A 215 3.34 -7.64 -38.49
CA THR A 215 4.05 -6.49 -39.08
C THR A 215 3.13 -5.42 -39.69
N GLN A 216 1.91 -5.77 -40.14
CA GLN A 216 1.00 -4.84 -40.84
C GLN A 216 -0.27 -4.46 -40.07
N SER A 217 -0.64 -5.20 -39.02
CA SER A 217 -1.90 -4.96 -38.28
C SER A 217 -1.75 -4.09 -37.01
N GLY A 218 -0.64 -3.37 -36.87
CA GLY A 218 -0.38 -2.46 -35.75
C GLY A 218 -0.20 -3.17 -34.40
N THR A 219 -0.30 -2.42 -33.30
CA THR A 219 -0.14 -2.91 -31.91
C THR A 219 -1.12 -4.06 -31.59
N GLU A 220 -2.41 -3.84 -31.85
CA GLU A 220 -3.46 -4.86 -31.69
C GLU A 220 -3.19 -6.13 -32.54
N GLY A 221 -2.54 -5.97 -33.70
CA GLY A 221 -2.05 -7.07 -34.54
C GLY A 221 -0.90 -7.84 -33.91
N GLN A 222 0.12 -7.13 -33.42
CA GLN A 222 1.27 -7.71 -32.71
C GLN A 222 0.83 -8.49 -31.48
N HIS A 223 -0.09 -7.94 -30.68
CA HIS A 223 -0.68 -8.60 -29.51
C HIS A 223 -1.37 -9.92 -29.90
N LYS A 224 -2.21 -9.91 -30.93
CA LYS A 224 -2.87 -11.12 -31.45
C LYS A 224 -1.87 -12.12 -32.03
N ALA A 225 -0.86 -11.67 -32.76
CA ALA A 225 0.20 -12.52 -33.30
C ALA A 225 1.00 -13.21 -32.19
N ALA A 226 1.31 -12.52 -31.08
CA ALA A 226 1.98 -13.10 -29.93
C ALA A 226 1.10 -14.15 -29.20
N VAL A 227 -0.18 -13.86 -28.98
CA VAL A 227 -1.13 -14.83 -28.38
C VAL A 227 -1.28 -16.08 -29.25
N VAL A 228 -1.36 -15.91 -30.58
CA VAL A 228 -1.36 -17.04 -31.53
C VAL A 228 -0.04 -17.80 -31.48
N ALA A 229 1.10 -17.13 -31.55
CA ALA A 229 2.43 -17.76 -31.50
C ALA A 229 2.66 -18.55 -30.20
N ARG A 230 2.27 -18.02 -29.03
CA ARG A 230 2.34 -18.76 -27.75
C ARG A 230 1.51 -20.04 -27.78
N ARG A 231 0.28 -19.97 -28.29
CA ARG A 231 -0.63 -21.13 -28.40
C ARG A 231 -0.12 -22.15 -29.41
N LEU A 232 0.45 -21.71 -30.54
CA LEU A 232 1.11 -22.59 -31.52
C LEU A 232 2.35 -23.28 -30.92
N ASN A 233 3.17 -22.58 -30.14
CA ASN A 233 4.35 -23.14 -29.47
C ASN A 233 3.97 -24.21 -28.43
N ALA A 234 2.87 -24.00 -27.68
CA ALA A 234 2.31 -25.03 -26.80
C ALA A 234 1.85 -26.26 -27.60
N ILE A 235 1.04 -26.08 -28.65
CA ILE A 235 0.57 -27.18 -29.52
C ILE A 235 1.76 -27.93 -30.16
N ALA A 236 2.79 -27.22 -30.64
CA ALA A 236 3.97 -27.81 -31.25
C ALA A 236 4.76 -28.72 -30.30
N LYS A 237 4.65 -28.49 -28.99
CA LYS A 237 5.26 -29.32 -27.92
C LYS A 237 4.35 -30.45 -27.45
N ASP A 238 3.03 -30.22 -27.39
CA ASP A 238 2.05 -31.26 -27.07
C ASP A 238 1.88 -32.31 -28.19
N VAL A 239 2.14 -31.93 -29.45
CA VAL A 239 2.13 -32.84 -30.62
C VAL A 239 3.30 -33.84 -30.58
N ASP A 240 4.35 -33.58 -29.80
CA ASP A 240 5.59 -34.37 -29.73
C ASP A 240 5.48 -35.66 -28.87
N LEU A 241 4.26 -36.06 -28.48
CA LEU A 241 4.05 -37.25 -27.64
C LEU A 241 4.52 -38.55 -28.35
N PRO A 242 5.13 -39.52 -27.63
CA PRO A 242 6.04 -40.51 -28.20
C PRO A 242 5.38 -41.72 -28.90
N GLY A 243 4.54 -41.46 -29.90
CA GLY A 243 3.93 -42.50 -30.76
C GLY A 243 4.79 -42.92 -31.96
N ALA A 244 5.70 -42.05 -32.44
CA ALA A 244 6.45 -42.24 -33.68
C ALA A 244 7.57 -43.31 -33.63
N LEU A 245 7.75 -43.98 -32.48
CA LEU A 245 8.86 -44.92 -32.23
C LEU A 245 8.57 -46.40 -32.60
N ILE A 246 7.49 -46.68 -33.34
CA ILE A 246 7.21 -48.02 -33.90
C ILE A 246 7.75 -48.07 -35.35
N PRO A 247 8.95 -48.61 -35.63
CA PRO A 247 9.67 -48.31 -36.88
C PRO A 247 9.29 -49.22 -38.07
N THR A 248 8.25 -50.04 -37.92
CA THR A 248 8.13 -51.30 -38.67
C THR A 248 7.28 -51.28 -39.94
N LEU A 249 6.55 -50.19 -40.26
CA LEU A 249 5.62 -50.26 -41.41
C LEU A 249 5.21 -48.95 -42.13
N ALA A 250 5.89 -47.81 -41.94
CA ALA A 250 5.38 -46.52 -42.45
C ALA A 250 6.42 -45.63 -43.16
N ILE A 251 6.39 -45.62 -44.50
CA ILE A 251 7.11 -44.63 -45.32
C ILE A 251 6.42 -43.25 -45.20
N ASP A 252 5.08 -43.22 -45.18
CA ASP A 252 4.28 -41.98 -45.07
C ASP A 252 4.32 -41.31 -43.68
N LEU A 253 4.76 -41.99 -42.62
CA LEU A 253 5.04 -41.31 -41.33
C LEU A 253 6.31 -40.47 -41.41
N THR A 254 7.29 -40.85 -42.23
CA THR A 254 8.58 -40.14 -42.31
C THR A 254 8.39 -38.72 -42.87
N SER A 255 7.55 -38.55 -43.88
CA SER A 255 7.18 -37.24 -44.43
C SER A 255 6.38 -36.40 -43.44
N CYS A 256 5.39 -37.01 -42.76
CA CYS A 256 4.59 -36.34 -41.74
C CYS A 256 5.45 -35.87 -40.55
N ALA A 257 6.36 -36.72 -40.04
CA ALA A 257 7.29 -36.37 -38.97
C ALA A 257 8.25 -35.23 -39.40
N LEU A 258 8.79 -35.28 -40.61
CA LEU A 258 9.61 -34.19 -41.15
C LEU A 258 8.83 -32.87 -41.24
N GLN A 259 7.56 -32.90 -41.64
CA GLN A 259 6.69 -31.71 -41.66
C GLN A 259 6.36 -31.18 -40.26
N THR A 260 6.15 -32.06 -39.27
CA THR A 260 5.99 -31.67 -37.86
C THR A 260 7.25 -31.01 -37.31
N MET A 261 8.43 -31.58 -37.57
CA MET A 261 9.71 -30.99 -37.16
C MET A 261 10.01 -29.66 -37.85
N GLN A 262 9.61 -29.50 -39.12
CA GLN A 262 9.70 -28.23 -39.84
C GLN A 262 8.73 -27.18 -39.27
N ALA A 263 7.52 -27.58 -38.86
CA ALA A 263 6.58 -26.69 -38.18
C ALA A 263 7.11 -26.25 -36.81
N GLN A 264 7.66 -27.18 -36.01
CA GLN A 264 8.28 -26.90 -34.71
C GLN A 264 9.43 -25.90 -34.85
N ASP A 265 10.43 -26.18 -35.70
CA ASP A 265 11.58 -25.31 -35.96
C ASP A 265 11.17 -23.92 -36.48
N GLY A 266 10.15 -23.85 -37.34
CA GLY A 266 9.58 -22.58 -37.83
C GLY A 266 8.86 -21.77 -36.75
N ILE A 267 8.06 -22.44 -35.89
CA ILE A 267 7.33 -21.82 -34.78
C ILE A 267 8.29 -21.32 -33.70
N GLU A 268 9.33 -22.10 -33.36
CA GLU A 268 10.33 -21.69 -32.37
C GLU A 268 11.16 -20.50 -32.87
N LYS A 269 11.58 -20.48 -34.14
CA LYS A 269 12.26 -19.34 -34.76
C LYS A 269 11.39 -18.08 -34.82
N LEU A 270 10.09 -18.22 -35.10
CA LEU A 270 9.16 -17.09 -35.01
C LEU A 270 9.04 -16.58 -33.56
N CYS A 271 8.91 -17.49 -32.58
CA CYS A 271 8.82 -17.13 -31.17
C CYS A 271 10.07 -16.37 -30.70
N GLU A 272 11.26 -16.85 -31.04
CA GLU A 272 12.51 -16.14 -30.78
C GLU A 272 12.55 -14.78 -31.47
N SER A 273 12.18 -14.68 -32.74
CA SER A 273 12.20 -13.39 -33.46
C SER A 273 11.23 -12.40 -32.82
N LEU A 274 9.99 -12.82 -32.54
CA LEU A 274 8.96 -12.01 -31.92
C LEU A 274 9.38 -11.50 -30.54
N GLU A 275 9.95 -12.36 -29.68
CA GLU A 275 10.49 -11.91 -28.39
C GLU A 275 11.67 -10.96 -28.56
N LYS A 276 12.64 -11.29 -29.44
CA LYS A 276 13.81 -10.43 -29.70
C LYS A 276 13.45 -9.10 -30.34
N ASP A 277 12.38 -9.01 -31.13
CA ASP A 277 11.87 -7.77 -31.71
C ASP A 277 11.16 -6.93 -30.65
N LEU A 278 10.20 -7.52 -29.90
CA LEU A 278 9.48 -6.82 -28.82
C LEU A 278 10.41 -6.32 -27.71
N LEU A 279 11.45 -7.06 -27.35
CA LEU A 279 12.46 -6.64 -26.37
C LEU A 279 13.35 -5.50 -26.88
N ARG A 280 13.68 -5.48 -28.18
CA ARG A 280 14.43 -4.36 -28.80
C ARG A 280 13.60 -3.09 -28.89
N ASP A 281 12.30 -3.23 -29.14
CA ASP A 281 11.37 -2.11 -29.23
C ASP A 281 11.02 -1.56 -27.83
N PHE A 282 10.88 -2.42 -26.82
CA PHE A 282 10.80 -2.03 -25.41
C PHE A 282 12.07 -1.30 -24.93
N ASP A 283 13.26 -1.87 -25.20
CA ASP A 283 14.55 -1.29 -24.82
C ASP A 283 14.79 0.08 -25.47
N ARG A 284 14.42 0.23 -26.75
CA ARG A 284 14.47 1.52 -27.44
C ARG A 284 13.56 2.54 -26.77
N ALA A 285 12.29 2.20 -26.54
CA ALA A 285 11.33 3.11 -25.92
C ALA A 285 11.75 3.51 -24.50
N TYR A 286 12.30 2.58 -23.70
CA TYR A 286 12.84 2.88 -22.38
C TYR A 286 14.00 3.90 -22.44
N LYS A 287 14.95 3.71 -23.37
CA LYS A 287 16.10 4.62 -23.55
C LYS A 287 15.72 5.99 -24.12
N ASP A 288 14.79 6.03 -25.08
CA ASP A 288 14.26 7.27 -25.65
C ASP A 288 13.44 8.08 -24.61
N GLY A 289 13.05 7.45 -23.49
CA GLY A 289 12.40 8.07 -22.34
C GLY A 289 13.33 8.73 -21.31
N ASP A 290 14.67 8.61 -21.42
CA ASP A 290 15.61 9.25 -20.49
C ASP A 290 15.46 10.79 -20.52
N PRO A 291 15.19 11.46 -19.39
CA PRO A 291 15.16 12.92 -19.28
C PRO A 291 16.40 13.63 -19.84
N ARG A 292 17.58 12.99 -19.87
CA ARG A 292 18.81 13.56 -20.44
C ARG A 292 18.84 13.50 -21.97
N ALA A 293 18.29 12.46 -22.58
CA ALA A 293 18.03 12.44 -24.03
C ALA A 293 16.96 13.50 -24.40
N MET A 294 15.92 13.61 -23.57
CA MET A 294 14.85 14.60 -23.71
C MET A 294 15.32 16.05 -23.50
N SER A 295 16.41 16.26 -22.74
CA SER A 295 16.96 17.59 -22.42
C SER A 295 17.41 18.43 -23.63
N LEU A 296 17.53 17.83 -24.83
CA LEU A 296 17.84 18.56 -26.05
C LEU A 296 16.58 19.05 -26.81
N ASN A 297 15.38 18.58 -26.43
CA ASN A 297 14.08 19.04 -26.96
C ASN A 297 13.14 19.47 -25.83
N LEU A 298 13.46 20.64 -25.24
CA LEU A 298 12.56 21.34 -24.34
C LEU A 298 11.22 21.67 -25.03
N THR A 299 10.10 21.61 -24.30
CA THR A 299 8.77 22.16 -24.67
C THR A 299 7.77 21.27 -25.44
N PHE A 300 7.62 19.97 -25.08
CA PHE A 300 6.34 19.25 -25.33
C PHE A 300 5.99 18.19 -24.25
N SER A 301 6.27 18.52 -22.99
CA SER A 301 6.56 17.56 -21.90
C SER A 301 5.47 16.54 -21.55
N ASN A 302 4.19 16.79 -21.84
CA ASN A 302 3.09 15.93 -21.36
C ASN A 302 2.64 14.89 -22.40
N GLY A 303 2.79 15.19 -23.70
CA GLY A 303 2.32 14.30 -24.78
C GLY A 303 3.32 13.20 -25.14
N LEU A 304 4.61 13.55 -25.18
CA LEU A 304 5.66 12.62 -25.62
C LEU A 304 5.98 11.56 -24.55
N LEU A 305 5.95 11.94 -23.27
CA LEU A 305 6.08 11.00 -22.15
C LEU A 305 4.99 9.91 -22.20
N LEU A 306 3.72 10.32 -22.38
CA LEU A 306 2.58 9.42 -22.52
C LEU A 306 2.75 8.43 -23.69
N MET A 307 3.27 8.88 -24.84
CA MET A 307 3.48 8.00 -25.99
C MET A 307 4.55 6.93 -25.72
N ILE A 308 5.65 7.32 -25.06
CA ILE A 308 6.75 6.42 -24.71
C ILE A 308 6.28 5.39 -23.66
N SER A 309 5.60 5.84 -22.59
CA SER A 309 5.00 4.95 -21.60
C SER A 309 4.00 3.97 -22.24
N PHE A 310 3.10 4.44 -23.10
CA PHE A 310 2.09 3.61 -23.76
C PHE A 310 2.68 2.52 -24.66
N PHE A 311 3.76 2.83 -25.40
CA PHE A 311 4.41 1.84 -26.26
C PHE A 311 5.22 0.82 -25.44
N SER A 312 5.97 1.26 -24.43
CA SER A 312 6.64 0.35 -23.47
C SER A 312 5.63 -0.53 -22.74
N GLN A 313 4.49 0.02 -22.31
CA GLN A 313 3.39 -0.70 -21.67
C GLN A 313 2.77 -1.74 -22.59
N HIS A 314 2.58 -1.41 -23.88
CA HIS A 314 2.13 -2.37 -24.88
C HIS A 314 3.12 -3.54 -25.03
N CYS A 315 4.41 -3.27 -25.23
CA CYS A 315 5.43 -4.31 -25.33
C CYS A 315 5.53 -5.16 -24.07
N ALA A 316 5.51 -4.55 -22.87
CA ALA A 316 5.52 -5.26 -21.60
C ALA A 316 4.27 -6.14 -21.41
N LYS A 317 3.08 -5.65 -21.76
CA LYS A 317 1.84 -6.46 -21.71
C LYS A 317 1.88 -7.64 -22.67
N VAL A 318 2.31 -7.42 -23.91
CA VAL A 318 2.43 -8.50 -24.92
C VAL A 318 3.45 -9.54 -24.47
N LEU A 319 4.58 -9.14 -23.88
CA LEU A 319 5.58 -10.07 -23.32
C LEU A 319 5.07 -10.80 -22.07
N GLN A 320 4.33 -10.13 -21.17
CA GLN A 320 3.67 -10.77 -20.02
C GLN A 320 2.74 -11.89 -20.48
N GLU A 321 1.92 -11.63 -21.49
CA GLU A 321 1.00 -12.62 -22.08
C GLU A 321 1.69 -13.66 -22.98
N PHE A 322 2.94 -13.43 -23.39
CA PHE A 322 3.73 -14.36 -24.20
C PHE A 322 4.56 -15.34 -23.35
N ASN A 323 5.40 -14.84 -22.44
CA ASN A 323 6.37 -15.63 -21.67
C ASN A 323 6.36 -15.37 -20.14
N GLY A 324 5.38 -14.62 -19.63
CA GLY A 324 5.34 -14.22 -18.22
C GLY A 324 6.21 -12.99 -17.90
N GLY A 325 6.72 -12.30 -18.92
CA GLY A 325 7.39 -11.00 -18.82
C GLY A 325 8.81 -11.03 -18.26
N HIS A 326 9.29 -12.17 -17.75
CA HIS A 326 10.59 -12.29 -17.07
C HIS A 326 11.76 -11.69 -17.88
N SER A 327 11.83 -11.93 -19.19
CA SER A 327 12.87 -11.35 -20.07
C SER A 327 12.80 -9.81 -20.13
N CYS A 328 11.60 -9.24 -20.13
CA CYS A 328 11.36 -7.80 -20.14
C CYS A 328 11.79 -7.16 -18.82
N VAL A 329 11.40 -7.76 -17.69
CA VAL A 329 11.78 -7.34 -16.34
C VAL A 329 13.30 -7.41 -16.15
N GLN A 330 13.93 -8.52 -16.57
CA GLN A 330 15.38 -8.65 -16.53
C GLN A 330 16.08 -7.59 -17.38
N ILE A 331 15.59 -7.27 -18.58
CA ILE A 331 16.17 -6.24 -19.44
C ILE A 331 16.03 -4.83 -18.86
N TYR A 332 14.86 -4.49 -18.31
CA TYR A 332 14.63 -3.23 -17.59
C TYR A 332 15.63 -3.08 -16.43
N VAL A 333 15.68 -4.05 -15.51
CA VAL A 333 16.57 -4.01 -14.34
C VAL A 333 18.05 -4.11 -14.72
N ASN A 334 18.41 -4.77 -15.84
CA ASN A 334 19.79 -4.84 -16.34
C ASN A 334 20.30 -3.52 -16.95
N GLN A 335 19.42 -2.72 -17.54
CA GLN A 335 19.82 -1.52 -18.29
C GLN A 335 19.46 -0.20 -17.60
N HIS A 336 18.89 -0.28 -16.40
CA HIS A 336 18.55 0.86 -15.56
C HIS A 336 19.82 1.62 -15.09
N GLU A 337 19.86 2.95 -15.31
CA GLU A 337 21.08 3.78 -15.18
C GLU A 337 21.79 3.61 -13.84
N PHE A 338 21.05 3.61 -12.72
CA PHE A 338 21.58 3.51 -11.35
C PHE A 338 22.59 2.36 -11.14
N PHE A 339 22.35 1.18 -11.75
CA PHE A 339 23.26 0.02 -11.63
C PHE A 339 24.49 0.12 -12.55
N ILE A 340 24.47 1.03 -13.52
CA ILE A 340 25.54 1.31 -14.49
C ILE A 340 26.38 2.53 -14.04
N SER A 341 25.78 3.48 -13.33
CA SER A 341 26.42 4.67 -12.78
C SER A 341 27.19 4.38 -11.50
N ASN A 342 26.60 3.64 -10.54
CA ASN A 342 27.23 3.43 -9.22
C ASN A 342 28.59 2.73 -9.32
N ALA A 343 28.77 1.81 -10.28
CA ALA A 343 30.05 1.17 -10.58
C ALA A 343 31.20 2.14 -10.93
N LYS A 344 30.91 3.42 -11.18
CA LYS A 344 31.89 4.50 -11.44
C LYS A 344 32.01 5.52 -10.30
N VAL A 345 31.00 5.59 -9.42
CA VAL A 345 31.02 6.51 -8.26
C VAL A 345 31.96 5.96 -7.19
N THR A 346 32.01 4.62 -7.03
CA THR A 346 32.84 3.91 -6.06
C THR A 346 34.33 4.29 -6.11
N GLU A 347 34.91 4.53 -7.30
CA GLU A 347 36.31 4.94 -7.45
C GLU A 347 36.57 6.39 -6.96
N VAL A 348 35.57 7.28 -7.07
CA VAL A 348 35.74 8.71 -6.77
C VAL A 348 35.73 8.97 -5.26
N ASP A 349 34.89 8.23 -4.52
CA ASP A 349 34.77 8.40 -3.08
C ASP A 349 35.99 7.85 -2.31
N GLU A 350 36.83 6.97 -2.89
CA GLU A 350 38.10 6.53 -2.27
C GLU A 350 38.99 7.71 -1.82
N ILE A 351 38.93 8.83 -2.54
CA ILE A 351 39.77 10.03 -2.32
C ILE A 351 39.28 10.87 -1.12
N ARG A 352 38.00 10.78 -0.73
CA ARG A 352 37.41 11.62 0.33
C ARG A 352 37.53 11.02 1.75
N TYR A 353 37.85 9.75 1.85
CA TYR A 353 37.80 8.96 3.10
C TYR A 353 39.01 9.14 4.05
N SER A 354 40.00 9.97 3.73
CA SER A 354 41.25 10.01 4.51
C SER A 354 41.14 10.69 5.90
N GLU A 355 40.05 11.41 6.16
CA GLU A 355 39.94 12.30 7.34
C GLU A 355 39.07 11.70 8.47
N ASP A 356 37.91 11.11 8.16
CA ASP A 356 36.91 10.73 9.19
C ASP A 356 37.25 9.46 10.02
N HIS A 357 38.11 8.57 9.50
CA HIS A 357 38.16 7.17 9.99
C HIS A 357 39.23 6.86 11.05
N GLN A 358 40.03 7.82 11.52
CA GLN A 358 41.07 7.53 12.53
C GLN A 358 40.49 7.13 13.90
N GLU A 359 39.25 7.54 14.22
CA GLU A 359 38.62 7.23 15.51
C GLU A 359 38.03 5.82 15.60
N LEU A 360 37.73 5.15 14.46
CA LEU A 360 37.15 3.80 14.44
C LEU A 360 38.01 2.79 15.22
N SER A 361 39.33 2.83 15.03
CA SER A 361 40.28 1.97 15.76
C SER A 361 40.56 2.40 17.20
N ASN A 362 39.94 3.48 17.71
CA ASN A 362 40.18 3.98 19.06
C ASN A 362 39.10 3.51 20.06
N PRO A 363 39.38 2.52 20.92
CA PRO A 363 38.44 1.99 21.92
C PRO A 363 38.07 2.96 23.06
N LEU A 364 38.65 4.16 23.11
CA LEU A 364 38.35 5.16 24.14
C LEU A 364 37.37 6.25 23.67
N HIS A 365 37.14 6.33 22.37
CA HIS A 365 36.08 7.14 21.78
C HIS A 365 34.82 6.27 21.61
N SER A 366 33.64 6.89 21.63
CA SER A 366 32.41 6.24 21.18
C SER A 366 32.55 5.77 19.72
N PRO A 367 31.81 4.74 19.27
CA PRO A 367 31.73 4.46 17.84
C PRO A 367 31.27 5.73 17.10
N PRO A 368 31.98 6.15 16.03
CA PRO A 368 31.57 7.30 15.23
C PRO A 368 30.32 6.97 14.39
N ASP A 369 29.69 8.01 13.84
CA ASP A 369 28.50 7.89 13.00
C ASP A 369 28.76 7.06 11.72
N VAL A 370 27.66 6.61 11.11
CA VAL A 370 27.67 5.78 9.90
C VAL A 370 28.34 6.51 8.73
N ASP A 371 29.07 5.75 7.90
CA ASP A 371 29.84 6.26 6.77
C ASP A 371 29.02 7.20 5.87
N SER A 372 29.56 8.41 5.65
CA SER A 372 28.89 9.46 4.89
C SER A 372 28.59 9.04 3.44
N SER A 373 29.34 8.12 2.83
CA SER A 373 29.05 7.59 1.49
C SER A 373 27.86 6.61 1.49
N LEU A 374 27.72 5.79 2.53
CA LEU A 374 26.61 4.85 2.68
C LEU A 374 25.28 5.58 2.87
N ILE A 375 25.27 6.65 3.68
CA ILE A 375 24.09 7.51 3.87
C ILE A 375 23.65 8.13 2.54
N LYS A 376 24.59 8.65 1.73
CA LYS A 376 24.30 9.19 0.39
C LYS A 376 23.73 8.13 -0.54
N LEU A 377 24.31 6.92 -0.54
CA LEU A 377 23.81 5.80 -1.33
C LEU A 377 22.37 5.43 -0.92
N TYR A 378 22.06 5.43 0.37
CA TYR A 378 20.71 5.14 0.87
C TYR A 378 19.71 6.26 0.57
N ASP A 379 20.13 7.52 0.54
CA ASP A 379 19.31 8.63 0.02
C ASP A 379 19.03 8.48 -1.48
N GLU A 380 20.04 8.12 -2.29
CA GLU A 380 19.88 7.89 -3.72
C GLU A 380 18.97 6.69 -4.02
N ILE A 381 19.10 5.59 -3.26
CA ILE A 381 18.20 4.43 -3.32
C ILE A 381 16.77 4.85 -2.99
N ARG A 382 16.56 5.59 -1.88
CA ARG A 382 15.22 6.07 -1.46
C ARG A 382 14.58 7.01 -2.48
N MET A 383 15.36 7.79 -3.21
CA MET A 383 14.86 8.65 -4.29
C MET A 383 14.63 7.88 -5.60
N THR A 384 15.44 6.87 -5.89
CA THR A 384 15.32 6.05 -7.11
C THR A 384 14.13 5.10 -7.03
N VAL A 385 13.95 4.35 -5.94
CA VAL A 385 12.80 3.45 -5.74
C VAL A 385 11.46 4.17 -5.90
N ARG A 386 11.36 5.43 -5.42
CA ARG A 386 10.13 6.25 -5.59
C ARG A 386 9.85 6.61 -7.04
N ARG A 387 10.87 7.03 -7.80
CA ARG A 387 10.73 7.37 -9.22
C ARG A 387 10.38 6.14 -10.06
N GLU A 388 11.06 5.03 -9.81
CA GLU A 388 10.83 3.79 -10.55
C GLU A 388 9.50 3.15 -10.18
N ALA A 389 8.97 3.32 -8.97
CA ALA A 389 7.61 2.89 -8.65
C ALA A 389 6.56 3.49 -9.59
N GLU A 390 6.60 4.80 -9.83
CA GLU A 390 5.68 5.48 -10.75
C GLU A 390 5.79 4.94 -12.19
N ILE A 391 7.01 4.70 -12.67
CA ILE A 391 7.29 4.15 -14.00
C ILE A 391 6.85 2.69 -14.11
N ILE A 392 7.16 1.86 -13.10
CA ILE A 392 6.83 0.44 -13.07
C ILE A 392 5.31 0.24 -13.11
N VAL A 393 4.56 1.05 -12.36
CA VAL A 393 3.08 1.02 -12.32
C VAL A 393 2.46 1.47 -13.64
N ALA A 394 3.08 2.42 -14.35
CA ALA A 394 2.62 2.86 -15.67
C ALA A 394 2.92 1.84 -16.79
N VAL A 395 3.98 1.04 -16.65
CA VAL A 395 4.50 0.19 -17.74
C VAL A 395 4.16 -1.30 -17.58
N PHE A 396 4.17 -1.87 -16.38
CA PHE A 396 4.07 -3.33 -16.20
C PHE A 396 2.68 -3.79 -15.73
N PRO A 397 2.14 -4.92 -16.25
CA PRO A 397 0.86 -5.46 -15.79
C PRO A 397 0.86 -6.00 -14.34
N ASP A 398 2.03 -6.35 -13.81
CA ASP A 398 2.26 -6.74 -12.41
C ASP A 398 3.37 -5.88 -11.81
N PRO A 399 3.04 -4.70 -11.24
CA PRO A 399 4.03 -3.82 -10.61
C PRO A 399 4.72 -4.44 -9.39
N GLY A 400 4.04 -5.36 -8.71
CA GLY A 400 4.52 -5.99 -7.47
C GLY A 400 5.72 -6.91 -7.73
N ALA A 401 5.60 -7.81 -8.71
CA ALA A 401 6.69 -8.71 -9.08
C ALA A 401 7.92 -7.96 -9.61
N VAL A 402 7.72 -6.87 -10.36
CA VAL A 402 8.83 -6.05 -10.91
C VAL A 402 9.57 -5.32 -9.80
N MET A 403 8.84 -4.72 -8.85
CA MET A 403 9.46 -4.04 -7.70
C MET A 403 10.28 -5.00 -6.83
N GLN A 404 9.84 -6.26 -6.68
CA GLN A 404 10.61 -7.28 -5.95
C GLN A 404 11.96 -7.59 -6.63
N VAL A 405 11.97 -7.81 -7.94
CA VAL A 405 13.21 -8.06 -8.70
C VAL A 405 14.11 -6.82 -8.71
N PHE A 406 13.54 -5.62 -8.75
CA PHE A 406 14.29 -4.37 -8.63
C PHE A 406 14.95 -4.21 -7.26
N LEU A 407 14.23 -4.45 -6.15
CA LEU A 407 14.81 -4.37 -4.80
C LEU A 407 15.87 -5.47 -4.58
N GLN A 408 15.63 -6.70 -5.01
CA GLN A 408 16.64 -7.77 -4.98
C GLN A 408 17.95 -7.34 -5.68
N ARG A 409 17.85 -6.62 -6.81
CA ARG A 409 19.00 -6.04 -7.51
C ARG A 409 19.68 -4.92 -6.71
N VAL A 410 18.91 -4.03 -6.08
CA VAL A 410 19.45 -2.95 -5.23
C VAL A 410 20.28 -3.53 -4.09
N PHE A 411 19.78 -4.55 -3.39
CA PHE A 411 20.51 -5.19 -2.30
C PHE A 411 21.75 -5.94 -2.81
N ALA A 412 21.59 -6.88 -3.75
CA ALA A 412 22.67 -7.75 -4.20
C ALA A 412 23.76 -7.07 -5.06
N GLN A 413 23.43 -5.99 -5.79
CA GLN A 413 24.41 -5.26 -6.59
C GLN A 413 24.89 -3.96 -5.92
N SER A 414 24.01 -3.13 -5.37
CA SER A 414 24.40 -1.79 -4.92
C SER A 414 24.76 -1.72 -3.44
N ILE A 415 23.95 -2.33 -2.55
CA ILE A 415 24.20 -2.28 -1.11
C ILE A 415 25.34 -3.25 -0.75
N GLN A 416 25.29 -4.48 -1.24
CA GLN A 416 26.29 -5.52 -0.94
C GLN A 416 27.71 -5.08 -1.34
N GLN A 417 27.92 -4.59 -2.57
CA GLN A 417 29.24 -4.15 -3.02
C GLN A 417 29.82 -3.01 -2.18
N HIS A 418 28.97 -2.08 -1.72
CA HIS A 418 29.41 -0.97 -0.87
C HIS A 418 29.75 -1.45 0.55
N ILE A 419 28.94 -2.33 1.14
CA ILE A 419 29.21 -2.91 2.47
C ILE A 419 30.46 -3.79 2.45
N GLU A 420 30.64 -4.65 1.44
CA GLU A 420 31.87 -5.44 1.26
C GLU A 420 33.12 -4.54 1.21
N LEU A 421 33.06 -3.45 0.45
CA LEU A 421 34.14 -2.47 0.30
C LEU A 421 34.41 -1.66 1.59
N LEU A 422 33.39 -1.36 2.40
CA LEU A 422 33.56 -0.77 3.73
C LEU A 422 34.20 -1.77 4.71
N LEU A 423 33.70 -3.01 4.76
CA LEU A 423 34.18 -4.04 5.67
C LEU A 423 35.63 -4.47 5.36
N GLN A 424 35.97 -4.68 4.08
CA GLN A 424 37.34 -4.95 3.64
C GLN A 424 38.31 -3.79 3.92
N ARG A 425 37.82 -2.56 4.09
CA ARG A 425 38.61 -1.38 4.46
C ARG A 425 38.84 -1.33 5.97
N ALA A 426 37.77 -1.52 6.75
CA ALA A 426 37.82 -1.54 8.21
C ALA A 426 38.67 -2.71 8.74
N GLU A 427 38.61 -3.89 8.11
CA GLU A 427 39.46 -5.05 8.42
C GLU A 427 40.96 -4.79 8.26
N LYS A 428 41.36 -4.00 7.25
CA LYS A 428 42.75 -3.56 7.06
C LYS A 428 43.21 -2.56 8.12
N GLN A 429 42.27 -1.96 8.87
CA GLN A 429 42.54 -1.00 9.93
C GLN A 429 42.66 -1.68 11.29
N SER A 430 41.61 -2.35 11.78
CA SER A 430 41.64 -3.16 13.01
C SER A 430 40.38 -4.03 13.17
N HIS A 431 40.44 -5.08 14.01
CA HIS A 431 39.25 -5.86 14.37
C HIS A 431 38.14 -4.99 14.98
N LEU A 432 38.48 -4.02 15.83
CA LEU A 432 37.51 -3.09 16.42
C LEU A 432 36.85 -2.20 15.35
N ALA A 433 37.63 -1.68 14.40
CA ALA A 433 37.08 -0.91 13.28
C ALA A 433 36.10 -1.78 12.46
N TYR A 434 36.47 -3.02 12.12
CA TYR A 434 35.58 -3.96 11.43
C TYR A 434 34.27 -4.19 12.19
N LEU A 435 34.33 -4.46 13.49
CA LEU A 435 33.16 -4.74 14.33
C LEU A 435 32.24 -3.51 14.47
N ARG A 436 32.82 -2.32 14.63
CA ARG A 436 32.08 -1.05 14.67
C ARG A 436 31.42 -0.74 13.32
N THR A 437 32.15 -0.91 12.21
CA THR A 437 31.60 -0.73 10.86
C THR A 437 30.48 -1.73 10.58
N LEU A 438 30.62 -3.00 10.97
CA LEU A 438 29.57 -4.02 10.78
C LEU A 438 28.27 -3.69 11.52
N ALA A 439 28.35 -3.28 12.79
CA ALA A 439 27.17 -2.85 13.55
C ALA A 439 26.53 -1.59 12.95
N ALA A 440 27.34 -0.61 12.55
CA ALA A 440 26.88 0.63 11.93
C ALA A 440 26.19 0.38 10.56
N THR A 441 26.74 -0.48 9.70
CA THR A 441 26.10 -0.83 8.42
C THR A 441 24.83 -1.67 8.63
N HIS A 442 24.81 -2.60 9.59
CA HIS A 442 23.62 -3.37 9.94
C HIS A 442 22.46 -2.47 10.38
N ALA A 443 22.70 -1.61 11.37
CA ALA A 443 21.68 -0.72 11.93
C ALA A 443 21.12 0.29 10.89
N GLU A 444 21.98 0.83 10.00
CA GLU A 444 21.51 1.75 8.97
C GLU A 444 20.85 1.03 7.78
N THR A 445 21.25 -0.22 7.46
CA THR A 445 20.51 -1.03 6.47
C THR A 445 19.11 -1.36 6.98
N ALA A 446 18.95 -1.70 8.26
CA ALA A 446 17.64 -1.94 8.87
C ALA A 446 16.74 -0.69 8.79
N ARG A 447 17.30 0.51 9.08
CA ARG A 447 16.59 1.79 8.90
C ARG A 447 16.18 2.04 7.45
N LEU A 448 16.99 1.64 6.46
CA LEU A 448 16.62 1.70 5.05
C LEU A 448 15.47 0.72 4.73
N VAL A 449 15.55 -0.52 5.20
CA VAL A 449 14.50 -1.55 5.03
C VAL A 449 13.17 -1.04 5.57
N ASP A 450 13.13 -0.51 6.78
CA ASP A 450 11.90 0.03 7.37
C ASP A 450 11.37 1.28 6.64
N ASN A 451 12.26 2.11 6.07
CA ASN A 451 11.86 3.21 5.18
C ASN A 451 11.22 2.69 3.87
N LEU A 452 11.71 1.58 3.33
CA LEU A 452 11.16 0.94 2.13
C LEU A 452 9.81 0.27 2.43
N LYS A 453 9.69 -0.49 3.54
CA LYS A 453 8.41 -1.02 4.03
C LYS A 453 7.36 0.07 4.20
N ALA A 454 7.69 1.11 4.97
CA ALA A 454 6.78 2.22 5.26
C ALA A 454 6.50 3.13 4.04
N TYR A 455 7.16 2.91 2.90
CA TYR A 455 6.79 3.46 1.60
C TYR A 455 5.79 2.52 0.90
N CYS A 456 6.13 1.22 0.78
CA CYS A 456 5.26 0.21 0.18
C CYS A 456 3.90 0.06 0.89
N GLU A 457 3.81 0.26 2.21
CA GLU A 457 2.55 0.27 2.97
C GLU A 457 1.65 1.46 2.60
N LYS A 458 2.22 2.64 2.34
CA LYS A 458 1.46 3.83 1.91
C LYS A 458 1.02 3.70 0.46
N GLU A 459 1.93 3.23 -0.38
CA GLU A 459 1.69 3.02 -1.82
C GLU A 459 1.17 1.61 -2.15
N THR A 460 0.59 0.87 -1.18
CA THR A 460 0.08 -0.49 -1.42
C THR A 460 -0.95 -0.53 -2.56
N HIS A 461 -1.73 0.54 -2.73
CA HIS A 461 -2.69 0.70 -3.82
C HIS A 461 -2.07 0.75 -5.23
N LEU A 462 -0.75 1.00 -5.35
CA LEU A 462 -0.02 0.95 -6.63
C LEU A 462 0.44 -0.47 -6.99
N PHE A 463 0.68 -1.32 -6.00
CA PHE A 463 1.27 -2.66 -6.17
C PHE A 463 0.25 -3.81 -6.06
N VAL A 464 -1.00 -3.51 -5.72
CA VAL A 464 -2.11 -4.48 -5.64
C VAL A 464 -2.99 -4.35 -6.88
N GLY A 465 -2.96 -5.35 -7.75
CA GLY A 465 -3.82 -5.42 -8.93
C GLY A 465 -5.32 -5.52 -8.57
N VAL A 466 -6.18 -5.02 -9.46
CA VAL A 466 -7.63 -4.86 -9.21
C VAL A 466 -8.34 -6.17 -8.86
N ASP A 467 -7.86 -7.31 -9.37
CA ASP A 467 -8.43 -8.65 -9.12
C ASP A 467 -7.70 -9.47 -8.03
N ALA A 468 -6.93 -8.83 -7.14
CA ALA A 468 -6.07 -9.48 -6.15
C ALA A 468 -6.81 -10.15 -4.97
N THR A 469 -7.65 -11.15 -5.26
CA THR A 469 -8.24 -12.04 -4.25
C THR A 469 -7.31 -13.19 -3.84
N VAL A 470 -6.37 -13.58 -4.71
CA VAL A 470 -5.26 -14.49 -4.39
C VAL A 470 -4.02 -14.08 -5.17
N SER A 471 -2.96 -13.66 -4.49
CA SER A 471 -1.59 -13.67 -5.01
C SER A 471 -0.70 -14.42 -4.04
N SER A 472 0.09 -15.37 -4.53
CA SER A 472 0.98 -16.22 -3.75
C SER A 472 2.44 -15.75 -3.74
N ALA A 473 2.73 -14.58 -4.32
CA ALA A 473 4.02 -13.93 -4.20
C ALA A 473 4.23 -13.41 -2.76
N PRO A 474 5.48 -13.34 -2.25
CA PRO A 474 5.76 -12.61 -1.02
C PRO A 474 5.39 -11.13 -1.21
N SER A 475 5.10 -10.42 -0.12
CA SER A 475 4.94 -8.96 -0.20
C SER A 475 6.29 -8.29 -0.43
N ILE A 476 6.28 -7.06 -0.95
CA ILE A 476 7.51 -6.28 -1.18
C ILE A 476 8.27 -6.07 0.15
N ALA A 477 7.55 -5.96 1.28
CA ALA A 477 8.13 -5.92 2.62
C ALA A 477 8.88 -7.22 2.98
N VAL A 478 8.25 -8.39 2.79
CA VAL A 478 8.89 -9.70 3.04
C VAL A 478 10.10 -9.92 2.13
N THR A 479 10.08 -9.42 0.89
CA THR A 479 11.28 -9.41 0.03
C THR A 479 12.37 -8.49 0.56
N ALA A 480 12.05 -7.32 1.11
CA ALA A 480 13.03 -6.42 1.70
C ALA A 480 13.67 -6.99 2.99
N ASP A 481 12.87 -7.61 3.86
CA ASP A 481 13.37 -8.32 5.05
C ASP A 481 14.32 -9.46 4.67
N ARG A 482 13.89 -10.34 3.76
CA ARG A 482 14.73 -11.42 3.26
C ARG A 482 16.03 -10.90 2.63
N CYS A 483 15.98 -9.84 1.82
CA CYS A 483 17.18 -9.27 1.21
C CYS A 483 18.13 -8.62 2.23
N PHE A 484 17.66 -8.26 3.42
CA PHE A 484 18.48 -7.83 4.54
C PHE A 484 19.10 -9.02 5.28
N GLU A 485 18.34 -10.09 5.53
CA GLU A 485 18.87 -11.34 6.10
C GLU A 485 19.96 -11.97 5.19
N ASP A 486 19.63 -12.23 3.91
CA ASP A 486 20.52 -12.82 2.90
C ASP A 486 21.83 -12.01 2.74
N LEU A 487 21.79 -10.69 2.99
CA LEU A 487 22.94 -9.77 2.92
C LEU A 487 23.89 -9.88 4.12
N PHE A 488 23.39 -10.17 5.32
CA PHE A 488 24.22 -10.22 6.54
C PHE A 488 24.62 -11.64 6.98
N VAL A 489 23.95 -12.69 6.50
CA VAL A 489 24.32 -14.10 6.69
C VAL A 489 25.83 -14.39 6.56
N PRO A 490 26.59 -13.85 5.57
CA PRO A 490 28.03 -14.09 5.48
C PRO A 490 28.81 -13.68 6.74
N TYR A 491 28.35 -12.67 7.47
CA TYR A 491 29.05 -12.03 8.58
C TYR A 491 28.54 -12.46 9.97
N THR A 492 27.24 -12.67 10.13
CA THR A 492 26.60 -12.90 11.45
C THR A 492 26.27 -14.36 11.75
N GLU A 493 26.02 -15.21 10.74
CA GLU A 493 25.53 -16.58 10.96
C GLU A 493 26.55 -17.49 11.68
N GLY A 494 26.11 -18.09 12.79
CA GLY A 494 26.91 -18.99 13.63
C GLY A 494 28.02 -18.26 14.40
N ASP A 495 29.05 -19.00 14.83
CA ASP A 495 30.13 -18.43 15.67
C ASP A 495 30.99 -17.36 14.97
N ARG A 496 30.74 -17.03 13.68
CA ARG A 496 31.59 -16.14 12.85
C ARG A 496 31.77 -14.73 13.42
N TYR A 497 30.67 -14.10 13.84
CA TYR A 497 30.71 -12.80 14.51
C TYR A 497 31.30 -12.93 15.93
N VAL A 498 30.86 -13.93 16.69
CA VAL A 498 31.24 -14.15 18.09
C VAL A 498 32.75 -14.37 18.24
N ASP A 499 33.39 -15.14 17.35
CA ASP A 499 34.83 -15.36 17.38
C ASP A 499 35.63 -14.10 17.00
N ARG A 500 35.13 -13.27 16.08
CA ARG A 500 35.77 -11.97 15.76
C ARG A 500 35.67 -10.98 16.92
N GLU A 501 34.50 -10.85 17.55
CA GLU A 501 34.30 -10.00 18.73
C GLU A 501 35.15 -10.51 19.91
N ARG A 502 35.21 -11.83 20.13
CA ARG A 502 36.10 -12.46 21.12
C ARG A 502 37.58 -12.17 20.85
N GLN A 503 38.03 -12.20 19.59
CA GLN A 503 39.40 -11.85 19.23
C GLN A 503 39.69 -10.36 19.48
N GLY A 504 38.79 -9.46 19.05
CA GLY A 504 38.92 -8.02 19.28
C GLY A 504 38.99 -7.66 20.77
N LEU A 505 38.15 -8.30 21.60
CA LEU A 505 38.20 -8.16 23.06
C LEU A 505 39.52 -8.66 23.66
N VAL A 506 40.05 -9.81 23.21
CA VAL A 506 41.34 -10.34 23.66
C VAL A 506 42.49 -9.39 23.31
N GLU A 507 42.50 -8.84 22.09
CA GLU A 507 43.53 -7.88 21.65
C GLU A 507 43.46 -6.57 22.45
N ALA A 508 42.26 -5.99 22.63
CA ALA A 508 42.06 -4.77 23.40
C ALA A 508 42.42 -4.94 24.88
N PHE A 509 42.00 -6.05 25.52
CA PHE A 509 42.35 -6.33 26.92
C PHE A 509 43.84 -6.59 27.09
N THR A 510 44.48 -7.31 26.16
CA THR A 510 45.93 -7.56 26.19
C THR A 510 46.72 -6.25 26.06
N ALA A 511 46.27 -5.33 25.20
CA ALA A 511 46.87 -4.01 25.06
C ALA A 511 46.69 -3.13 26.33
N ALA A 512 45.52 -3.18 26.98
CA ALA A 512 45.27 -2.46 28.23
C ALA A 512 46.16 -2.93 29.39
N ILE A 513 46.43 -4.24 29.50
CA ILE A 513 47.31 -4.79 30.55
C ILE A 513 48.79 -4.92 30.12
N ALA A 514 49.16 -4.43 28.93
CA ALA A 514 50.50 -4.60 28.39
C ALA A 514 51.59 -3.97 29.27
N GLY A 515 51.37 -2.75 29.78
CA GLY A 515 52.31 -2.06 30.67
C GLY A 515 52.55 -2.83 31.98
N PHE A 516 51.48 -3.25 32.65
CA PHE A 516 51.53 -4.08 33.86
C PHE A 516 52.21 -5.43 33.62
N THR A 517 51.96 -6.05 32.47
CA THR A 517 52.59 -7.34 32.13
C THR A 517 54.08 -7.16 31.80
N ALA A 518 54.46 -6.03 31.19
CA ALA A 518 55.86 -5.69 30.93
C ALA A 518 56.64 -5.43 32.23
N THR A 519 56.10 -4.68 33.19
CA THR A 519 56.77 -4.46 34.49
C THR A 519 56.88 -5.76 35.31
N LEU A 520 55.87 -6.63 35.27
CA LEU A 520 55.95 -7.99 35.82
C LEU A 520 57.07 -8.83 35.18
N GLN A 521 57.20 -8.80 33.84
CA GLN A 521 58.28 -9.50 33.14
C GLN A 521 59.67 -8.92 33.46
N GLN A 522 59.78 -7.60 33.59
CA GLN A 522 61.02 -6.94 34.01
C GLN A 522 61.38 -7.33 35.45
N ARG A 523 60.45 -7.29 36.41
CA ARG A 523 60.67 -7.81 37.77
C ARG A 523 61.06 -9.30 37.76
N LYS A 524 60.47 -10.13 36.90
CA LYS A 524 60.83 -11.55 36.71
C LYS A 524 62.20 -11.78 36.06
N LYS A 525 62.73 -10.81 35.30
CA LYS A 525 64.12 -10.79 34.80
C LYS A 525 65.10 -10.26 35.87
N GLY A 526 64.77 -9.20 36.59
CA GLY A 526 65.58 -8.65 37.70
C GLY A 526 65.71 -9.63 38.87
N ALA A 527 64.65 -10.36 39.20
CA ALA A 527 64.67 -11.46 40.17
C ALA A 527 65.53 -12.67 39.73
N LYS A 528 65.98 -12.71 38.47
CA LYS A 528 66.99 -13.66 37.97
C LYS A 528 68.42 -13.11 38.07
N GLY A 529 68.74 -12.49 39.21
CA GLY A 529 70.07 -12.70 39.78
C GLY A 529 70.33 -14.23 39.85
N PRO A 530 71.55 -14.71 39.52
CA PRO A 530 71.77 -16.13 39.30
C PRO A 530 71.66 -16.92 40.61
N SER A 531 70.52 -17.59 40.81
CA SER A 531 70.27 -18.42 41.99
C SER A 531 71.39 -19.47 42.16
N ALA A 532 72.24 -19.27 43.16
CA ALA A 532 73.36 -20.15 43.46
C ALA A 532 72.88 -21.59 43.77
N LEU A 533 71.69 -21.71 44.36
CA LEU A 533 71.02 -22.97 44.67
C LEU A 533 70.69 -23.76 43.39
N ALA A 534 70.22 -23.09 42.32
CA ALA A 534 69.96 -23.73 41.03
C ALA A 534 71.25 -24.20 40.33
N ARG A 535 72.37 -23.48 40.49
CA ARG A 535 73.68 -23.94 39.99
C ARG A 535 74.18 -25.17 40.75
N ALA A 536 74.08 -25.17 42.07
CA ALA A 536 74.51 -26.28 42.92
C ALA A 536 73.72 -27.56 42.60
N PHE A 537 72.40 -27.47 42.41
CA PHE A 537 71.56 -28.62 42.07
C PHE A 537 71.94 -29.24 40.72
N ASN A 538 72.13 -28.42 39.67
CA ASN A 538 72.56 -28.92 38.36
C ASN A 538 73.97 -29.52 38.36
N GLN A 539 74.88 -29.07 39.24
CA GLN A 539 76.21 -29.68 39.37
C GLN A 539 76.15 -31.07 40.02
N ILE A 540 75.26 -31.29 40.98
CA ILE A 540 75.07 -32.60 41.63
C ILE A 540 74.47 -33.64 40.65
N SER A 541 73.53 -33.24 39.79
CA SER A 541 72.98 -34.14 38.75
C SER A 541 73.97 -34.46 37.61
N SER A 542 75.09 -33.73 37.50
CA SER A 542 76.06 -33.89 36.40
C SER A 542 77.19 -34.89 36.67
N SER A 543 77.28 -35.47 37.87
CA SER A 543 78.38 -36.37 38.26
C SER A 543 78.10 -37.87 38.07
N ALA A 544 77.02 -38.24 37.36
CA ALA A 544 76.50 -39.62 37.33
C ALA A 544 76.06 -40.14 35.94
N ALA A 545 76.81 -39.83 34.88
CA ALA A 545 76.72 -40.58 33.61
C ALA A 545 78.00 -40.47 32.76
N SER A 546 78.62 -41.62 32.44
CA SER A 546 79.52 -41.76 31.29
C SER A 546 78.72 -42.26 30.08
N PRO A 547 79.13 -41.92 28.83
CA PRO A 547 78.28 -42.11 27.66
C PRO A 547 78.46 -43.48 26.97
N ASN A 548 77.40 -43.96 26.32
CA ASN A 548 77.52 -44.64 25.03
C ASN A 548 76.18 -44.59 24.24
N PRO A 549 76.17 -44.44 22.89
CA PRO A 549 74.93 -44.31 22.11
C PRO A 549 74.57 -45.56 21.29
N ALA A 550 73.28 -45.93 21.22
CA ALA A 550 72.77 -46.91 20.25
C ALA A 550 71.24 -46.81 20.05
N ALA A 551 70.78 -47.08 18.81
CA ALA A 551 69.43 -47.50 18.36
C ALA A 551 68.19 -46.63 18.75
N LYS A 552 67.31 -46.19 17.83
CA LYS A 552 66.27 -47.01 17.12
C LYS A 552 65.46 -47.93 18.07
N ASP A 553 64.13 -48.00 18.05
CA ASP A 553 63.18 -47.85 16.92
C ASP A 553 61.74 -47.46 17.37
N ALA A 554 60.79 -47.50 16.44
CA ALA A 554 59.43 -46.94 16.50
C ALA A 554 58.40 -47.56 17.49
N ALA A 555 57.46 -46.72 17.95
CA ALA A 555 56.02 -46.99 18.21
C ALA A 555 55.28 -45.68 18.58
N ALA A 556 53.94 -45.55 18.61
CA ALA A 556 52.87 -45.93 17.67
C ALA A 556 51.53 -45.35 18.18
N ALA A 557 50.63 -44.96 17.26
CA ALA A 557 49.17 -44.86 17.43
C ALA A 557 48.50 -43.92 18.49
N VAL A 558 47.72 -42.97 17.96
CA VAL A 558 46.32 -42.62 18.36
C VAL A 558 46.12 -41.77 19.65
N PRO A 559 45.15 -40.81 19.67
CA PRO A 559 45.24 -39.66 20.59
C PRO A 559 44.33 -39.74 21.82
N ALA A 560 44.75 -39.06 22.88
CA ALA A 560 43.89 -38.54 23.94
C ALA A 560 44.15 -37.03 24.09
N SER A 561 43.08 -36.24 24.19
CA SER A 561 43.19 -34.80 24.49
C SER A 561 43.65 -34.61 25.94
N PRO A 562 44.39 -33.53 26.23
CA PRO A 562 43.68 -32.36 26.77
C PRO A 562 43.77 -31.15 25.84
N ARG A 563 42.70 -30.35 25.82
CA ARG A 563 42.68 -29.06 25.13
C ARG A 563 43.79 -28.18 25.71
N LYS A 564 44.66 -27.67 24.85
CA LYS A 564 45.75 -26.78 25.25
C LYS A 564 45.29 -25.32 25.18
N ASP A 565 44.28 -24.98 25.98
CA ASP A 565 43.79 -23.61 26.20
C ASP A 565 44.78 -22.80 27.07
N GLY A 566 46.06 -22.90 26.72
CA GLY A 566 47.17 -22.19 27.33
C GLY A 566 47.40 -20.89 26.58
N PHE A 567 47.02 -19.78 27.19
CA PHE A 567 47.31 -18.44 26.70
C PHE A 567 48.83 -18.18 26.75
N ASP A 568 49.55 -18.64 25.72
CA ASP A 568 51.02 -18.56 25.57
C ASP A 568 51.47 -17.12 25.30
N ALA A 569 51.25 -16.23 26.28
CA ALA A 569 51.48 -14.78 26.21
C ALA A 569 52.89 -14.38 25.71
N ALA A 570 53.87 -15.28 25.82
CA ALA A 570 55.22 -15.09 25.32
C ALA A 570 55.30 -14.88 23.79
N SER A 571 54.39 -15.46 22.99
CA SER A 571 54.42 -15.32 21.52
C SER A 571 54.04 -13.91 21.05
N ILE A 572 53.09 -13.27 21.75
CA ILE A 572 52.61 -11.91 21.47
C ILE A 572 53.75 -10.89 21.60
N TYR A 573 54.55 -11.00 22.68
CA TYR A 573 55.69 -10.09 22.91
C TYR A 573 56.83 -10.24 21.90
N SER A 574 56.95 -11.38 21.21
CA SER A 574 57.97 -11.57 20.16
C SER A 574 57.60 -10.94 18.81
N ASN A 575 56.31 -10.70 18.52
CA ASN A 575 55.87 -10.27 17.18
C ASN A 575 55.56 -8.78 17.05
N ALA A 576 55.56 -8.03 18.16
CA ALA A 576 55.23 -6.60 18.24
C ALA A 576 56.29 -5.64 17.61
N GLY A 577 57.05 -6.08 16.62
CA GLY A 577 58.18 -5.33 16.04
C GLY A 577 58.46 -5.56 14.56
N ALA A 578 57.64 -6.32 13.81
CA ALA A 578 57.94 -6.69 12.43
C ALA A 578 56.71 -6.91 11.52
N SER A 579 55.94 -5.85 11.25
CA SER A 579 55.28 -5.68 9.95
C SER A 579 54.98 -4.20 9.68
N GLY A 580 55.15 -3.74 8.44
CA GLY A 580 55.05 -2.33 8.08
C GLY A 580 53.70 -1.94 7.49
N SER A 581 52.89 -1.17 8.23
CA SER A 581 51.78 -0.40 7.68
C SER A 581 51.53 0.86 8.53
N SER A 582 51.73 2.04 7.95
CA SER A 582 51.81 3.32 8.68
C SER A 582 50.45 3.92 9.10
N HIS A 583 49.38 3.13 9.13
CA HIS A 583 48.01 3.57 9.43
C HIS A 583 47.32 2.80 10.56
N ASN A 584 48.04 1.87 11.22
CA ASN A 584 47.50 1.17 12.38
C ASN A 584 47.66 2.00 13.66
N VAL A 585 46.56 2.27 14.36
CA VAL A 585 46.59 2.99 15.65
C VAL A 585 47.32 2.12 16.67
N ASN A 586 48.35 2.66 17.34
CA ASN A 586 49.10 1.91 18.33
C ASN A 586 48.25 1.68 19.60
N LEU A 587 47.48 0.60 19.59
CA LEU A 587 46.52 0.21 20.63
C LEU A 587 47.14 0.13 22.02
N VAL A 588 48.42 -0.27 22.11
CA VAL A 588 49.18 -0.30 23.37
C VAL A 588 49.48 1.12 23.89
N ALA A 589 49.85 2.06 23.01
CA ALA A 589 50.07 3.45 23.40
C ALA A 589 48.77 4.16 23.84
N VAL A 590 47.63 3.79 23.25
CA VAL A 590 46.30 4.29 23.63
C VAL A 590 45.81 3.68 24.96
N LEU A 591 46.00 2.38 25.17
CA LEU A 591 45.40 1.67 26.30
C LEU A 591 46.30 1.46 27.52
N ALA A 592 47.63 1.45 27.42
CA ALA A 592 48.49 1.18 28.58
C ALA A 592 48.48 2.33 29.63
N GLY A 593 48.25 3.57 29.20
CA GLY A 593 48.32 4.76 30.06
C GLY A 593 49.76 5.12 30.51
N PRO A 594 49.92 6.13 31.38
CA PRO A 594 51.21 6.46 31.97
C PRO A 594 51.66 5.34 32.94
N VAL A 595 52.87 4.84 32.76
CA VAL A 595 53.46 3.79 33.60
C VAL A 595 54.30 4.41 34.71
N ASP A 596 53.72 4.56 35.90
CA ASP A 596 54.50 4.79 37.12
C ASP A 596 55.31 3.52 37.48
N GLU A 597 56.61 3.65 37.78
CA GLU A 597 57.52 2.50 37.94
C GLU A 597 57.17 1.60 39.16
N ASP A 598 56.47 2.14 40.14
CA ASP A 598 56.11 1.43 41.38
C ASP A 598 54.85 0.55 41.28
N VAL A 599 54.02 0.72 40.23
CA VAL A 599 52.66 0.16 40.16
C VAL A 599 52.62 -1.37 40.28
N THR A 600 51.91 -1.86 41.30
CA THR A 600 51.77 -3.30 41.63
C THR A 600 50.43 -3.92 41.24
N LEU A 601 49.45 -3.12 40.82
CA LEU A 601 48.10 -3.53 40.43
C LEU A 601 47.60 -2.64 39.29
N PRO A 602 46.76 -3.13 38.36
CA PRO A 602 46.12 -2.27 37.36
C PRO A 602 45.30 -1.15 38.04
N THR A 603 45.52 0.09 37.60
CA THR A 603 44.79 1.27 38.10
C THR A 603 43.29 1.11 37.87
N THR A 604 42.46 1.66 38.77
CA THR A 604 40.98 1.67 38.63
C THR A 604 40.52 2.22 37.28
N ASP A 605 41.22 3.21 36.75
CA ASP A 605 41.01 3.77 35.41
C ASP A 605 41.20 2.74 34.28
N VAL A 606 42.20 1.85 34.35
CA VAL A 606 42.40 0.77 33.37
C VAL A 606 41.22 -0.21 33.43
N ALA A 607 40.77 -0.57 34.64
CA ALA A 607 39.60 -1.43 34.81
C ALA A 607 38.31 -0.79 34.27
N LEU A 608 38.10 0.52 34.48
CA LEU A 608 36.98 1.27 33.90
C LEU A 608 37.06 1.33 32.37
N ARG A 609 38.24 1.48 31.78
CA ARG A 609 38.44 1.43 30.32
C ARG A 609 38.14 0.04 29.75
N MET A 610 38.60 -1.04 30.39
CA MET A 610 38.24 -2.41 30.00
C MET A 610 36.73 -2.68 30.10
N LEU A 611 36.06 -2.19 31.15
CA LEU A 611 34.60 -2.33 31.31
C LEU A 611 33.81 -1.58 30.23
N ARG A 612 34.26 -0.40 29.79
CA ARG A 612 33.63 0.34 28.67
C ARG A 612 33.73 -0.44 27.36
N ILE A 613 34.92 -0.95 27.04
CA ILE A 613 35.17 -1.77 25.84
C ILE A 613 34.28 -3.02 25.84
N HIS A 614 34.11 -3.65 27.00
CA HIS A 614 33.23 -4.82 27.13
C HIS A 614 31.74 -4.47 26.99
N ALA A 615 31.30 -3.34 27.55
CA ALA A 615 29.92 -2.87 27.39
C ALA A 615 29.59 -2.57 25.92
N GLU A 616 30.51 -1.94 25.18
CA GLU A 616 30.36 -1.67 23.74
C GLU A 616 30.25 -2.97 22.91
N ALA A 617 31.06 -3.99 23.24
CA ALA A 617 30.98 -5.31 22.62
C ALA A 617 29.67 -6.05 22.93
N VAL A 618 29.16 -5.93 24.17
CA VAL A 618 27.84 -6.47 24.54
C VAL A 618 26.73 -5.76 23.78
N THR A 619 26.79 -4.44 23.61
CA THR A 619 25.80 -3.68 22.83
C THR A 619 25.75 -4.17 21.38
N ARG A 620 26.89 -4.24 20.69
CA ARG A 620 26.96 -4.82 19.33
C ARG A 620 26.44 -6.25 19.28
N SER A 621 26.72 -7.05 20.32
CA SER A 621 26.29 -8.46 20.35
C SER A 621 24.78 -8.59 20.43
N VAL A 622 24.07 -7.71 21.14
CA VAL A 622 22.59 -7.68 21.09
C VAL A 622 22.14 -7.24 19.69
N GLU A 623 22.64 -6.11 19.19
CA GLU A 623 22.28 -5.53 17.88
C GLU A 623 22.54 -6.45 16.66
N LEU A 624 23.39 -7.47 16.80
CA LEU A 624 23.75 -8.42 15.73
C LEU A 624 23.30 -9.88 16.00
N THR A 625 22.75 -10.19 17.18
CA THR A 625 22.24 -11.55 17.52
C THR A 625 20.72 -11.61 17.62
N ASP A 626 20.02 -10.48 17.87
CA ASP A 626 18.55 -10.40 17.89
C ASP A 626 17.89 -10.79 16.54
N SER A 627 18.67 -11.08 15.49
CA SER A 627 18.23 -11.56 14.17
C SER A 627 18.21 -13.10 14.02
N GLN A 628 18.27 -13.88 15.11
CA GLN A 628 18.43 -15.36 15.07
C GLN A 628 17.39 -16.19 15.87
N ASP A 629 16.48 -15.59 16.65
CA ASP A 629 15.49 -16.28 17.52
C ASP A 629 14.03 -16.09 17.07
#